data_AF-A0A8C0X5R7-F1
#
_entry.id   AF-A0A8C0X5R7-F1
#
_cell.length_a   1.000
_cell.length_b   1.000
_cell.length_c   1.000
_cell.angle_alpha   90.00
_cell.angle_beta   90.00
_cell.angle_gamma   90.00
#
_symmetry.space_group_name_H-M   'P 1'
#
loop_
_entity.id
_entity.type
_entity.pdbx_description
1 polymer ?
#
loop_
_entity_poly.entity_id
_entity_poly.type
_entity_poly.pdbx_seq_one_letter_code
_entity_poly.pdbx_strand_id
1 'polypeptide(L)'
;VWKKYLDQFKNPLILLLLGSALVSVLTKEYEDAVSITMAVLIVVTVAFVQVIREGKLQHVLARDLVPGDIVALAIGDRIPADIRLTEVTDLLVDESSFTGEAEPCSKTDSPLPDSGDLSTLSNIVFMGTLVQCGKGQGVVIGTGERSQFGEVFKMMQAEETPKTPLQKSMDKLGKQLTLFSFGIIGLLMLVGWMQGKPLLSMVTIGVR
;
A
#
# COMPACT_ATOMS: atom_id res chain seq x y z
N VAL A 1 11.49 -24.11 4.28
CA VAL A 1 11.82 -22.88 5.05
C VAL A 1 12.79 -21.99 4.28
N TRP A 2 14.03 -22.43 4.01
CA TRP A 2 15.05 -21.62 3.30
C TRP A 2 14.61 -21.07 1.92
N LYS A 3 13.91 -21.86 1.09
CA LYS A 3 13.40 -21.37 -0.21
C LYS A 3 12.42 -20.19 -0.06
N LYS A 4 11.59 -20.17 0.99
CA LYS A 4 10.61 -19.11 1.24
C LYS A 4 11.26 -17.80 1.69
N TYR A 5 12.34 -17.89 2.48
CA TYR A 5 13.18 -16.73 2.80
C TYR A 5 13.89 -16.17 1.56
N LEU A 6 14.37 -17.05 0.67
CA LEU A 6 14.98 -16.64 -0.60
C LEU A 6 13.99 -15.95 -1.54
N ASP A 7 12.71 -16.35 -1.54
CA ASP A 7 11.70 -15.67 -2.35
C ASP A 7 11.37 -14.25 -1.83
N GLN A 8 11.60 -13.94 -0.55
CA GLN A 8 11.49 -12.55 -0.05
C GLN A 8 12.53 -11.63 -0.70
N PHE A 9 13.73 -12.12 -1.04
CA PHE A 9 14.76 -11.30 -1.71
C PHE A 9 14.38 -10.91 -3.15
N LYS A 10 13.43 -11.62 -3.78
CA LYS A 10 12.91 -11.24 -5.11
C LYS A 10 11.97 -10.05 -5.06
N ASN A 11 11.54 -9.64 -3.87
CA ASN A 11 10.62 -8.52 -3.75
C ASN A 11 11.34 -7.21 -4.12
N PRO A 12 10.87 -6.45 -5.13
CA PRO A 12 11.57 -5.28 -5.64
C PRO A 12 11.82 -4.23 -4.56
N LEU A 13 10.92 -4.13 -3.57
CA LEU A 13 11.06 -3.23 -2.43
C LEU A 13 12.18 -3.67 -1.46
N ILE A 14 12.29 -4.97 -1.16
CA ILE A 14 13.37 -5.50 -0.30
C ILE A 14 14.72 -5.38 -1.02
N LEU A 15 14.75 -5.64 -2.32
CA LEU A 15 15.95 -5.52 -3.13
C LEU A 15 16.42 -4.06 -3.24
N LEU A 16 15.46 -3.12 -3.36
CA LEU A 16 15.74 -1.69 -3.28
C LEU A 16 16.29 -1.30 -1.91
N LEU A 17 15.69 -1.75 -0.81
CA LEU A 17 16.17 -1.45 0.54
C LEU A 17 17.56 -2.03 0.82
N LEU A 18 17.84 -3.25 0.36
CA LEU A 18 19.17 -3.84 0.43
C LEU A 18 20.19 -3.07 -0.41
N GLY A 19 19.79 -2.59 -1.59
CA GLY A 19 20.59 -1.68 -2.42
C GLY A 19 20.90 -0.37 -1.69
N SER A 20 19.90 0.24 -1.06
CA SER A 20 20.06 1.46 -0.26
C SER A 20 20.98 1.24 0.94
N ALA A 21 20.82 0.12 1.67
CA ALA A 21 21.72 -0.24 2.76
C ALA A 21 23.17 -0.41 2.28
N LEU A 22 23.39 -1.03 1.11
CA LEU A 22 24.71 -1.21 0.52
C LEU A 22 25.34 0.13 0.12
N VAL A 23 24.57 1.02 -0.52
CA VAL A 23 25.03 2.38 -0.87
C VAL A 23 25.41 3.15 0.38
N SER A 24 24.61 3.05 1.45
CA SER A 24 24.87 3.71 2.73
C SER A 24 26.17 3.23 3.40
N VAL A 25 26.49 1.94 3.28
CA VAL A 25 27.77 1.39 3.74
C VAL A 25 28.93 1.92 2.88
N LEU A 26 28.74 2.07 1.57
CA LEU A 26 29.74 2.63 0.65
C LEU A 26 29.99 4.12 0.90
N THR A 27 28.96 4.90 1.25
CA THR A 27 29.07 6.34 1.60
C THR A 27 29.63 6.58 2.99
N LYS A 28 29.92 5.52 3.77
CA LYS A 28 30.33 5.56 5.20
C LYS A 28 29.29 6.21 6.13
N GLU A 29 28.02 6.22 5.72
CA GLU A 29 26.89 6.65 6.54
C GLU A 29 26.37 5.44 7.33
N TYR A 30 27.09 5.11 8.42
CA TYR A 30 26.80 3.91 9.21
C TYR A 30 25.47 3.98 9.96
N GLU A 31 25.01 5.17 10.36
CA GLU A 31 23.73 5.32 11.07
C GLU A 31 22.55 4.95 10.16
N ASP A 32 22.56 5.44 8.92
CA ASP A 32 21.55 5.13 7.92
C ASP A 32 21.58 3.65 7.53
N ALA A 33 22.78 3.07 7.36
CA ALA A 33 22.94 1.66 7.06
C ALA A 33 22.33 0.75 8.15
N VAL A 34 22.56 1.09 9.43
CA VAL A 34 22.00 0.33 10.57
C VAL A 34 20.49 0.45 10.61
N SER A 35 19.95 1.66 10.43
CA SER A 35 18.50 1.91 10.41
C SER A 35 17.79 1.12 9.30
N ILE A 36 18.32 1.18 8.08
CA ILE A 36 17.74 0.47 6.92
C ILE A 36 17.83 -1.05 7.13
N THR A 37 18.96 -1.56 7.62
CA THR A 37 19.15 -2.99 7.87
C THR A 37 18.18 -3.51 8.93
N MET A 38 17.98 -2.76 10.01
CA MET A 38 16.99 -3.09 11.05
C MET A 38 15.56 -3.09 10.50
N ALA A 39 15.20 -2.10 9.68
CA ALA A 39 13.88 -2.04 9.04
C ALA A 39 13.64 -3.26 8.13
N VAL A 40 14.63 -3.66 7.33
CA VAL A 40 14.55 -4.86 6.48
C VAL A 40 14.34 -6.12 7.31
N LEU A 41 15.08 -6.28 8.43
CA LEU A 41 14.95 -7.43 9.31
C LEU A 41 13.53 -7.55 9.90
N ILE A 42 12.96 -6.42 10.34
CA ILE A 42 11.58 -6.37 10.87
C ILE A 42 10.57 -6.73 9.77
N VAL A 43 10.67 -6.11 8.60
CA VAL A 43 9.76 -6.38 7.47
C VAL A 43 9.81 -7.84 7.03
N VAL A 44 10.98 -8.47 7.07
CA VAL A 44 11.17 -9.88 6.71
C VAL A 44 10.55 -10.83 7.73
N THR A 45 10.53 -10.46 9.01
CA THR A 45 10.06 -11.33 10.12
C THR A 45 8.56 -11.19 10.40
N VAL A 46 7.97 -10.01 10.24
CA VAL A 46 6.60 -9.70 10.71
C VAL A 46 5.49 -10.18 9.75
N ALA A 47 5.80 -10.67 8.55
CA ALA A 47 4.80 -10.91 7.51
C ALA A 47 4.39 -12.37 7.29
N PHE A 48 4.66 -13.28 8.24
CA PHE A 48 4.32 -14.70 8.08
C PHE A 48 2.97 -15.06 8.69
N VAL A 49 2.15 -15.76 7.92
CA VAL A 49 0.83 -16.27 8.28
C VAL A 49 0.88 -17.80 8.25
N GLN A 50 0.20 -18.45 9.19
CA GLN A 50 0.04 -19.90 9.21
C GLN A 50 -1.10 -20.32 8.30
N VAL A 51 -0.77 -21.10 7.26
CA VAL A 51 -1.74 -21.64 6.30
C VAL A 51 -1.65 -23.15 6.25
N ILE A 52 -2.77 -23.80 5.95
CA ILE A 52 -2.87 -25.23 5.74
C ILE A 52 -3.05 -25.47 4.25
N ARG A 53 -1.98 -25.96 3.60
CA ARG A 53 -1.99 -26.38 2.19
C ARG A 53 -1.61 -27.85 2.14
N GLU A 54 -2.36 -28.64 1.37
CA GLU A 54 -2.15 -30.09 1.24
C GLU A 54 -2.14 -30.84 2.59
N GLY A 55 -2.97 -30.38 3.55
CA GLY A 55 -3.07 -30.98 4.88
C GLY A 55 -1.86 -30.73 5.80
N LYS A 56 -0.91 -29.87 5.41
CA LYS A 56 0.25 -29.52 6.22
C LYS A 56 0.22 -28.05 6.62
N LEU A 57 0.50 -27.77 7.90
CA LEU A 57 0.73 -26.41 8.39
C LEU A 57 2.03 -25.86 7.78
N GLN A 58 1.93 -24.69 7.17
CA GLN A 58 3.04 -24.00 6.53
C GLN A 58 2.96 -22.50 6.84
N HIS A 59 4.12 -21.88 7.05
CA HIS A 59 4.20 -20.42 7.05
C HIS A 59 4.30 -19.90 5.61
N VAL A 60 3.44 -18.96 5.26
CA VAL A 60 3.39 -18.27 3.96
C VAL A 60 3.32 -16.77 4.22
N LEU A 61 3.80 -15.96 3.29
CA LEU A 61 3.70 -14.52 3.43
C LEU A 61 2.24 -14.08 3.28
N ALA A 62 1.81 -13.10 4.06
CA ALA A 62 0.46 -12.53 3.94
C ALA A 62 0.14 -12.09 2.49
N ARG A 63 1.15 -11.61 1.76
CA ARG A 63 1.01 -11.17 0.35
C ARG A 63 0.81 -12.31 -0.66
N ASP A 64 1.18 -13.55 -0.30
CA ASP A 64 1.09 -14.74 -1.15
C ASP A 64 -0.18 -15.57 -0.85
N LEU A 65 -1.05 -15.04 0.03
CA LEU A 65 -2.37 -15.62 0.30
C LEU A 65 -3.24 -15.47 -0.95
N VAL A 66 -3.97 -16.54 -1.26
CA VAL A 66 -4.95 -16.56 -2.34
C VAL A 66 -6.30 -17.03 -1.81
N PRO A 67 -7.43 -16.60 -2.42
CA PRO A 67 -8.73 -17.14 -2.09
C PRO A 67 -8.75 -18.68 -2.18
N GLY A 68 -9.31 -19.32 -1.16
CA GLY A 68 -9.30 -20.78 -0.99
C GLY A 68 -8.21 -21.33 -0.07
N ASP A 69 -7.22 -20.53 0.33
CA ASP A 69 -6.28 -20.93 1.39
C ASP A 69 -7.00 -21.06 2.73
N ILE A 70 -6.59 -22.05 3.53
CA ILE A 70 -7.07 -22.21 4.90
C ILE A 70 -6.05 -21.59 5.84
N VAL A 71 -6.46 -20.58 6.61
CA VAL A 71 -5.60 -19.84 7.54
C VAL A 71 -5.95 -20.24 8.96
N ALA A 72 -4.92 -20.47 9.78
CA ALA A 72 -5.07 -20.64 11.22
C ALA A 72 -4.79 -19.29 11.91
N LEU A 73 -5.68 -18.90 12.82
CA LEU A 73 -5.66 -17.64 13.55
C LEU A 73 -5.41 -17.92 15.04
N ALA A 74 -4.46 -17.19 15.62
CA ALA A 74 -4.16 -17.23 17.04
C ALA A 74 -4.22 -15.83 17.67
N ILE A 75 -4.21 -15.81 18.99
CA ILE A 75 -4.19 -14.57 19.79
C ILE A 75 -3.00 -13.70 19.41
N GLY A 76 -3.26 -12.42 19.14
CA GLY A 76 -2.26 -11.44 18.74
C GLY A 76 -1.99 -11.40 17.23
N ASP A 77 -2.57 -12.31 16.44
CA ASP A 77 -2.41 -12.27 14.99
C ASP A 77 -3.23 -11.12 14.40
N ARG A 78 -2.60 -10.41 13.46
CA ARG A 78 -3.29 -9.45 12.61
C ARG A 78 -3.84 -10.16 11.39
N ILE A 79 -5.12 -9.95 11.13
CA ILE A 79 -5.84 -10.68 10.09
C ILE A 79 -5.39 -10.19 8.70
N PRO A 80 -4.78 -11.06 7.87
CA PRO A 80 -4.09 -10.64 6.64
C PRO A 80 -5.02 -10.51 5.42
N ALA A 81 -6.21 -11.10 5.48
CA ALA A 81 -7.17 -11.19 4.40
C ALA A 81 -8.58 -11.39 4.99
N ASP A 82 -9.62 -11.19 4.19
CA ASP A 82 -10.97 -11.53 4.63
C ASP A 82 -11.12 -13.05 4.64
N ILE A 83 -11.54 -13.58 5.78
CA ILE A 83 -11.59 -15.03 6.04
C ILE A 83 -12.98 -15.41 6.54
N ARG A 84 -13.58 -16.41 5.90
CA ARG A 84 -14.80 -17.09 6.39
C ARG A 84 -14.38 -18.17 7.39
N LEU A 85 -14.81 -18.04 8.64
CA LEU A 85 -14.47 -18.97 9.71
C LEU A 85 -15.14 -20.33 9.51
N THR A 86 -14.35 -21.40 9.59
CA THR A 86 -14.83 -22.78 9.54
C THR A 86 -14.78 -23.45 10.91
N GLU A 87 -13.84 -23.04 11.76
CA GLU A 87 -13.73 -23.52 13.14
C GLU A 87 -13.41 -22.34 14.05
N VAL A 88 -14.06 -22.28 15.21
CA VAL A 88 -13.92 -21.19 16.16
C VAL A 88 -13.86 -21.73 17.57
N THR A 89 -12.96 -21.20 18.39
CA THR A 89 -12.90 -21.45 19.83
C THR A 89 -12.72 -20.13 20.55
N ASP A 90 -13.82 -19.60 21.10
CA ASP A 90 -13.90 -18.34 21.86
C ASP A 90 -13.17 -17.16 21.17
N LEU A 91 -13.33 -17.05 19.84
CA LEU A 91 -12.61 -16.06 19.03
C LEU A 91 -13.23 -14.67 19.21
N LEU A 92 -12.44 -13.76 19.76
CA LEU A 92 -12.75 -12.34 19.88
C LEU A 92 -11.82 -11.53 18.98
N VAL A 93 -12.40 -10.67 18.15
CA VAL A 93 -11.67 -9.86 17.18
C VAL A 93 -11.95 -8.38 17.42
N ASP A 94 -10.89 -7.58 17.43
CA ASP A 94 -10.94 -6.13 17.47
C ASP A 94 -11.22 -5.57 16.07
N GLU A 95 -12.44 -5.11 15.84
CA GLU A 95 -12.88 -4.53 14.58
C GLU A 95 -12.88 -3.00 14.59
N SER A 96 -12.30 -2.36 15.62
CA SER A 96 -12.26 -0.89 15.75
C SER A 96 -11.64 -0.20 14.54
N SER A 97 -10.70 -0.86 13.85
CA SER A 97 -10.08 -0.34 12.62
C SER A 97 -11.04 -0.27 11.42
N PHE A 98 -12.13 -1.03 11.44
CA PHE A 98 -13.13 -1.09 10.36
C PHE A 98 -14.46 -0.46 10.76
N THR A 99 -14.96 -0.73 11.97
CA THR A 99 -16.26 -0.24 12.46
C THR A 99 -16.15 1.05 13.28
N GLY A 100 -14.98 1.34 13.87
CA GLY A 100 -14.81 2.43 14.82
C GLY A 100 -15.28 2.12 16.25
N GLU A 101 -15.85 0.93 16.48
CA GLU A 101 -16.34 0.49 17.78
C GLU A 101 -15.20 -0.14 18.61
N ALA A 102 -15.09 0.23 19.88
CA ALA A 102 -14.00 -0.22 20.74
C ALA A 102 -14.24 -1.61 21.38
N GLU A 103 -15.48 -2.10 21.38
CA GLU A 103 -15.79 -3.41 21.93
C GLU A 103 -15.43 -4.53 20.95
N PRO A 104 -14.67 -5.55 21.41
CA PRO A 104 -14.31 -6.68 20.55
C PRO A 104 -15.55 -7.50 20.19
N CYS A 105 -15.63 -7.89 18.92
CA CYS A 105 -16.75 -8.67 18.41
C CYS A 105 -16.49 -10.17 18.55
N SER A 106 -17.48 -10.90 19.06
CA SER A 106 -17.44 -12.36 19.15
C SER A 106 -17.80 -13.01 17.83
N LYS A 107 -16.98 -14.00 17.44
CA LYS A 107 -17.09 -14.67 16.14
C LYS A 107 -17.58 -16.11 16.29
N THR A 108 -18.23 -16.64 15.27
CA THR A 108 -18.79 -18.00 15.22
C THR A 108 -18.54 -18.65 13.85
N ASP A 109 -18.51 -19.97 13.77
CA ASP A 109 -18.42 -20.73 12.52
C ASP A 109 -19.80 -20.93 11.86
N SER A 110 -20.88 -20.81 12.63
CA SER A 110 -22.24 -21.13 12.19
C SER A 110 -22.73 -20.29 10.97
N PRO A 111 -23.59 -20.87 10.11
CA PRO A 111 -24.21 -20.11 9.03
C PRO A 111 -25.11 -19.01 9.59
N LEU A 112 -24.94 -17.78 9.10
CA LEU A 112 -25.82 -16.66 9.42
C LEU A 112 -27.08 -16.71 8.53
N PRO A 113 -28.24 -16.24 9.03
CA PRO A 113 -29.44 -16.09 8.22
C PRO A 113 -29.25 -15.03 7.11
N ASP A 114 -29.80 -15.30 5.93
CA ASP A 114 -29.71 -14.48 4.71
C ASP A 114 -30.45 -13.14 4.85
N SER A 115 -29.87 -12.16 5.57
CA SER A 115 -30.18 -10.72 5.45
C SER A 115 -29.46 -9.92 6.55
N GLY A 116 -28.14 -9.97 6.58
CA GLY A 116 -27.33 -9.23 7.55
C GLY A 116 -26.57 -8.08 6.90
N ASP A 117 -26.56 -6.91 7.56
CA ASP A 117 -25.61 -5.83 7.26
C ASP A 117 -24.17 -6.32 7.50
N LEU A 118 -23.14 -5.72 6.88
CA LEU A 118 -21.75 -6.23 6.99
C LEU A 118 -21.27 -6.34 8.44
N SER A 119 -21.78 -5.47 9.32
CA SER A 119 -21.55 -5.44 10.77
C SER A 119 -22.10 -6.66 11.52
N THR A 120 -23.05 -7.39 10.92
CA THR A 120 -23.67 -8.58 11.52
C THR A 120 -22.98 -9.89 11.13
N LEU A 121 -21.94 -9.82 10.29
CA LEU A 121 -21.16 -10.97 9.83
C LEU A 121 -20.22 -11.47 10.93
N SER A 122 -20.77 -12.13 11.94
CA SER A 122 -20.02 -12.77 13.04
C SER A 122 -19.21 -14.00 12.58
N ASN A 123 -19.43 -14.45 11.35
CA ASN A 123 -18.82 -15.66 10.81
C ASN A 123 -17.70 -15.37 9.79
N ILE A 124 -17.42 -14.09 9.58
CA ILE A 124 -16.34 -13.56 8.75
C ILE A 124 -15.46 -12.68 9.65
N VAL A 125 -14.17 -12.71 9.36
CA VAL A 125 -13.20 -11.78 9.92
C VAL A 125 -12.56 -10.98 8.81
N PHE A 126 -12.38 -9.68 9.06
CA PHE A 126 -11.96 -8.73 8.04
C PHE A 126 -10.46 -8.45 8.11
N MET A 127 -9.85 -8.19 6.95
CA MET A 127 -8.45 -7.78 6.86
C MET A 127 -8.16 -6.54 7.73
N GLY A 128 -7.04 -6.56 8.44
CA GLY A 128 -6.54 -5.42 9.22
C GLY A 128 -7.01 -5.37 10.67
N THR A 129 -7.98 -6.21 11.03
CA THR A 129 -8.45 -6.42 12.40
C THR A 129 -7.46 -7.28 13.20
N LEU A 130 -7.58 -7.27 14.54
CA LEU A 130 -6.64 -7.95 15.44
C LEU A 130 -7.37 -9.01 16.27
N VAL A 131 -6.80 -10.22 16.36
CA VAL A 131 -7.34 -11.27 17.23
C VAL A 131 -6.97 -10.97 18.68
N GLN A 132 -7.96 -10.68 19.53
CA GLN A 132 -7.74 -10.41 20.95
C GLN A 132 -7.72 -11.68 21.82
N CYS A 133 -8.59 -12.64 21.51
CA CYS A 133 -8.73 -13.87 22.28
C CYS A 133 -9.18 -15.04 21.40
N GLY A 134 -8.91 -16.25 21.86
CA GLY A 134 -9.36 -17.48 21.23
C GLY A 134 -8.49 -17.94 20.06
N LYS A 135 -9.02 -18.92 19.33
CA LYS A 135 -8.40 -19.46 18.13
C LYS A 135 -9.46 -19.66 17.07
N GLY A 136 -9.05 -19.56 15.82
CA GLY A 136 -9.95 -19.77 14.70
C GLY A 136 -9.23 -20.39 13.53
N GLN A 137 -9.99 -21.01 12.67
CA GLN A 137 -9.54 -21.47 11.37
C GLN A 137 -10.60 -21.07 10.35
N GLY A 138 -10.16 -20.68 9.16
CA GLY A 138 -11.11 -20.32 8.12
C GLY A 138 -10.50 -20.28 6.74
N VAL A 139 -11.38 -20.15 5.74
CA VAL A 139 -11.03 -20.08 4.33
C VAL A 139 -10.95 -18.63 3.90
N VAL A 140 -9.86 -18.27 3.21
CA VAL A 140 -9.69 -16.94 2.62
C VAL A 140 -10.73 -16.74 1.52
N ILE A 141 -11.52 -15.68 1.64
CA ILE A 141 -12.54 -15.29 0.65
C ILE A 141 -12.09 -14.09 -0.21
N GLY A 142 -11.30 -13.17 0.35
CA GLY A 142 -10.88 -11.94 -0.33
C GLY A 142 -9.53 -11.42 0.18
N THR A 143 -8.66 -10.99 -0.75
CA THR A 143 -7.29 -10.53 -0.47
C THR A 143 -7.02 -9.19 -1.15
N GLY A 144 -6.13 -8.37 -0.58
CA GLY A 144 -5.72 -7.09 -1.15
C GLY A 144 -6.89 -6.16 -1.48
N GLU A 145 -6.92 -5.64 -2.71
CA GLU A 145 -8.00 -4.77 -3.21
C GLU A 145 -9.39 -5.45 -3.29
N ARG A 146 -9.45 -6.79 -3.22
CA ARG A 146 -10.72 -7.53 -3.25
C ARG A 146 -11.26 -7.83 -1.85
N SER A 147 -10.58 -7.39 -0.79
CA SER A 147 -11.15 -7.42 0.56
C SER A 147 -12.11 -6.24 0.76
N GLN A 148 -12.99 -6.33 1.74
CA GLN A 148 -13.91 -5.26 2.14
C GLN A 148 -13.13 -3.99 2.54
N PHE A 149 -12.06 -4.16 3.31
CA PHE A 149 -11.15 -3.05 3.64
C PHE A 149 -10.47 -2.47 2.39
N GLY A 150 -10.03 -3.32 1.47
CA GLY A 150 -9.39 -2.91 0.23
C GLY A 150 -10.32 -2.14 -0.70
N GLU A 151 -11.59 -2.52 -0.77
CA GLU A 151 -12.62 -1.84 -1.55
C GLU A 151 -12.92 -0.44 -1.00
N VAL A 152 -13.09 -0.32 0.33
CA VAL A 152 -13.25 0.99 1.00
C VAL A 152 -12.03 1.88 0.75
N PHE A 153 -10.81 1.33 0.89
CA PHE A 153 -9.58 2.07 0.65
C PHE A 153 -9.40 2.47 -0.83
N LYS A 154 -9.88 1.63 -1.75
CA LYS A 154 -9.89 1.93 -3.19
C LYS A 154 -10.86 3.05 -3.51
N MET A 155 -12.04 3.09 -2.89
CA MET A 155 -12.97 4.21 -3.06
C MET A 155 -12.36 5.52 -2.55
N MET A 156 -11.66 5.48 -1.40
CA MET A 156 -10.93 6.65 -0.88
C MET A 156 -9.79 7.12 -1.79
N GLN A 157 -9.04 6.20 -2.41
CA GLN A 157 -7.94 6.55 -3.32
C GLN A 157 -8.37 6.88 -4.74
N ALA A 158 -9.47 6.28 -5.22
CA ALA A 158 -10.04 6.57 -6.54
C ALA A 158 -10.59 8.00 -6.62
N GLU A 159 -10.79 8.64 -5.47
CA GLU A 159 -10.91 10.08 -5.36
C GLU A 159 -9.50 10.69 -5.42
N GLU A 160 -8.85 10.59 -6.59
CA GLU A 160 -7.60 11.27 -6.90
C GLU A 160 -7.71 12.70 -6.39
N THR A 161 -6.85 13.07 -5.42
CA THR A 161 -6.91 14.36 -4.73
C THR A 161 -7.17 15.46 -5.75
N PRO A 162 -8.41 15.99 -5.84
CA PRO A 162 -8.72 16.94 -6.87
C PRO A 162 -7.82 18.13 -6.59
N LYS A 163 -6.99 18.53 -7.58
CA LYS A 163 -6.13 19.72 -7.45
C LYS A 163 -6.95 20.83 -6.82
N THR A 164 -6.46 21.36 -5.70
CA THR A 164 -7.17 22.38 -4.94
C THR A 164 -7.57 23.53 -5.88
N PRO A 165 -8.70 24.21 -5.64
CA PRO A 165 -9.11 25.33 -6.50
C PRO A 165 -8.02 26.40 -6.63
N LEU A 166 -7.15 26.54 -5.62
CA LEU A 166 -5.97 27.38 -5.66
C LEU A 166 -4.89 26.83 -6.62
N GLN A 167 -4.53 25.54 -6.56
CA GLN A 167 -3.57 24.92 -7.48
C GLN A 167 -4.03 25.00 -8.94
N LYS A 168 -5.33 24.78 -9.22
CA LYS A 168 -5.86 24.95 -10.58
C LYS A 168 -5.73 26.39 -11.09
N SER A 169 -5.87 27.36 -10.20
CA SER A 169 -5.71 28.79 -10.52
C SER A 169 -4.24 29.15 -10.75
N MET A 170 -3.32 28.60 -9.95
CA MET A 170 -1.87 28.78 -10.16
C MET A 170 -1.39 28.12 -11.46
N ASP A 171 -1.88 26.92 -11.80
CA ASP A 171 -1.59 26.25 -13.08
C ASP A 171 -2.07 27.07 -14.29
N LYS A 172 -3.25 27.70 -14.19
CA LYS A 172 -3.78 28.60 -15.24
C LYS A 172 -2.92 29.85 -15.39
N LEU A 173 -2.55 30.49 -14.29
CA LEU A 173 -1.68 31.67 -14.31
C LEU A 173 -0.30 31.33 -14.90
N GLY A 174 0.29 30.20 -14.47
CA GLY A 174 1.55 29.71 -15.01
C GLY A 174 1.49 29.47 -16.52
N LYS A 175 0.44 28.78 -17.00
CA LYS A 175 0.23 28.56 -18.44
C LYS A 175 0.08 29.87 -19.22
N GLN A 176 -0.66 30.85 -18.69
CA GLN A 176 -0.82 32.15 -19.35
C GLN A 176 0.51 32.90 -19.41
N LEU A 177 1.27 32.94 -18.31
CA LEU A 177 2.59 33.59 -18.27
C LEU A 177 3.57 32.97 -19.26
N THR A 178 3.63 31.63 -19.33
CA THR A 178 4.49 30.91 -20.26
C THR A 178 4.07 31.16 -21.72
N LEU A 179 2.76 31.20 -22.02
CA LEU A 179 2.27 31.50 -23.37
C LEU A 179 2.65 32.92 -23.82
N PHE A 180 2.48 33.93 -22.95
CA PHE A 180 2.91 35.29 -23.25
C PHE A 180 4.43 35.40 -23.43
N SER A 181 5.20 34.72 -22.58
CA SER A 181 6.66 34.72 -22.65
C SER A 181 7.16 34.13 -23.98
N PHE A 182 6.61 33.00 -24.41
CA PHE A 182 6.92 32.42 -25.72
C PHE A 182 6.51 33.34 -26.88
N GLY A 183 5.36 34.03 -26.76
CA GLY A 183 4.93 35.01 -27.75
C GLY A 183 5.91 36.18 -27.91
N ILE A 184 6.38 36.74 -26.80
CA ILE A 184 7.35 37.85 -26.80
C ILE A 184 8.70 37.37 -27.35
N ILE A 185 9.19 36.21 -26.93
CA ILE A 185 10.45 35.64 -27.44
C ILE A 185 10.37 35.40 -28.95
N GLY A 186 9.26 34.82 -29.43
CA GLY A 186 9.02 34.61 -30.85
C GLY A 186 8.96 35.92 -31.65
N LEU A 187 8.29 36.94 -31.13
CA LEU A 187 8.23 38.27 -31.74
C LEU A 187 9.63 38.90 -31.84
N LEU A 188 10.42 38.84 -30.76
CA LEU A 188 11.78 39.37 -30.74
C LEU A 188 12.69 38.65 -31.74
N MET A 189 12.57 37.32 -31.87
CA MET A 189 13.29 36.57 -32.91
C MET A 189 12.87 36.98 -34.32
N LEU A 190 11.58 37.21 -34.58
CA LEU A 190 11.06 37.57 -35.90
C LEU A 190 11.52 38.98 -36.31
N VAL A 191 11.39 39.97 -35.41
CA VAL A 191 11.89 41.34 -35.63
C VAL A 191 13.40 41.33 -35.86
N GLY A 192 14.14 40.54 -35.07
CA GLY A 192 15.57 40.44 -35.23
C GLY A 192 15.98 39.77 -36.56
N TRP A 193 15.25 38.76 -37.02
CA TRP A 193 15.47 38.12 -38.33
C TRP A 193 15.27 39.14 -39.46
N MET A 194 14.21 39.97 -39.39
CA MET A 194 14.01 41.05 -40.36
C MET A 194 15.12 42.12 -40.34
N GLN A 195 15.81 42.31 -39.22
CA GLN A 195 16.96 43.24 -39.10
C GLN A 195 18.31 42.63 -39.54
N GLY A 196 18.34 41.36 -39.96
CA GLY A 196 19.57 40.72 -40.45
C GLY A 196 20.64 40.45 -39.38
N LYS A 197 20.27 40.47 -38.09
CA LYS A 197 21.23 40.15 -37.00
C LYS A 197 21.40 38.63 -36.84
N PRO A 198 22.61 38.14 -36.54
CA PRO A 198 22.84 36.72 -36.33
C PRO A 198 22.10 36.20 -35.10
N LEU A 199 21.47 35.02 -35.21
CA LEU A 199 20.63 34.37 -34.18
C LEU A 199 21.28 34.33 -32.78
N LEU A 200 22.61 34.19 -32.71
CA LEU A 200 23.37 34.15 -31.46
C LEU A 200 23.35 35.48 -30.67
N SER A 201 23.22 36.62 -31.36
CA SER A 201 23.19 37.95 -30.73
C SER A 201 21.82 38.33 -30.14
N MET A 202 20.75 37.68 -30.59
CA MET A 202 19.39 37.91 -30.06
C MET A 202 19.14 37.14 -28.77
N VAL A 203 19.62 35.89 -28.70
CA VAL A 203 19.46 35.04 -27.51
C VAL A 203 20.20 35.65 -26.30
N THR A 204 21.32 36.34 -26.52
CA THR A 204 22.07 37.02 -25.45
C THR A 204 21.41 38.30 -24.91
N ILE A 205 20.54 38.96 -25.69
CA ILE A 205 19.78 40.15 -25.24
C ILE A 205 18.55 39.73 -24.42
N GLY A 206 17.96 38.56 -24.69
CA GLY A 206 16.76 38.09 -23.98
C GLY A 206 17.02 37.40 -22.62
N VAL A 207 18.27 37.02 -22.33
CA VAL A 207 18.66 36.32 -21.08
C VAL A 207 19.35 37.25 -20.07
N ARG A 208 19.65 38.49 -20.45
CA ARG A 208 20.27 39.50 -19.59
C ARG A 208 19.24 40.52 -19.12
#